data_AF-A0AAU3I6T6-F1
#
_entry.id   AF-A0AAU3I6T6-F1
#
_cell.length_a   1.000
_cell.length_b   1.000
_cell.length_c   1.000
_cell.angle_alpha   90.00
_cell.angle_beta   90.00
_cell.angle_gamma   90.00
#
_symmetry.space_group_name_H-M   'P 1'
#
loop_
_entity.id
_entity.type
_entity.pdbx_description
1 polymer ?
#
loop_
_entity_poly.entity_id
_entity_poly.type
_entity_poly.pdbx_seq_one_letter_code
_entity_poly.pdbx_strand_id
1 'polypeptide(L)'
;MSTQQPITLAFAGAADIDPENLKDLLNDWLGFGDEDDEGFFEPSEREVHLIFPVTRDHLSDGLEAVLAWAEKADLPYVAVADNARSRATEKILGDAEEVVHSRNVTAGVVDLLKAADSAGEEVHLVLLWGDEGSEQAELLLDAAEQVGITAKDLTAGLDDISFGEQPQAEEPEPEPEPEPEPEPEAPKRGRRRGRRAEPEEIVPEEEPLTEDEPEAPKQEEPKVEDTRGRRSRKASPEPEPEEHPVEADIRDQEETLEQQVNQAAQSAQREAQPVADQALDLLLVLTALEGAYKVLRLEDERSAVINQGDLRERPLTELLRKALNTVRASQPDAEVKEQPHPAVQAEEEPAEEPARRRRGRPRDESKTVAFLVDDEGNYTRRGRGRIPAGSKVVQLTRAEIEEKGLELDAE
;
A
#
# COMPACT_ATOMS: atom_id res chain seq x y z
N MET A 1 45.96 4.58 -5.72
CA MET A 1 44.63 5.11 -5.35
C MET A 1 43.75 3.90 -5.25
N SER A 2 43.29 3.56 -4.05
CA SER A 2 42.32 2.49 -3.88
C SER A 2 41.01 3.05 -4.42
N THR A 3 40.50 2.49 -5.52
CA THR A 3 39.18 2.87 -6.03
C THR A 3 38.18 2.55 -4.94
N GLN A 4 37.45 3.57 -4.49
CA GLN A 4 36.36 3.36 -3.53
C GLN A 4 35.32 2.43 -4.18
N GLN A 5 34.62 1.64 -3.36
CA GLN A 5 33.57 0.75 -3.84
C GLN A 5 32.46 1.59 -4.51
N PRO A 6 31.91 1.19 -5.67
CA PRO A 6 30.79 1.91 -6.28
C PRO A 6 29.60 2.04 -5.31
N ILE A 7 28.79 3.08 -5.48
CA ILE A 7 27.57 3.30 -4.69
C ILE A 7 26.36 3.43 -5.60
N THR A 8 25.31 2.68 -5.27
CA THR A 8 24.00 2.80 -5.91
C THR A 8 23.00 3.40 -4.92
N LEU A 9 22.35 4.49 -5.34
CA LEU A 9 21.39 5.24 -4.55
C LEU A 9 20.03 5.24 -5.23
N ALA A 10 18.98 4.86 -4.51
CA ALA A 10 17.60 5.16 -4.92
C ALA A 10 17.06 6.33 -4.12
N PHE A 11 16.27 7.21 -4.75
CA PHE A 11 15.62 8.32 -4.05
C PHE A 11 14.11 8.17 -4.03
N ALA A 12 13.47 8.50 -2.91
CA ALA A 12 12.01 8.63 -2.80
C ALA A 12 11.62 9.63 -1.73
N GLY A 13 10.40 10.16 -1.78
CA GLY A 13 9.88 11.10 -0.79
C GLY A 13 9.28 12.34 -1.42
N ALA A 14 8.59 13.11 -0.58
CA ALA A 14 7.87 14.31 -1.00
C ALA A 14 8.30 15.57 -0.25
N ALA A 15 9.27 15.46 0.67
CA ALA A 15 9.70 16.60 1.44
C ALA A 15 10.40 17.64 0.56
N ASP A 16 10.03 18.90 0.79
CA ASP A 16 10.76 20.03 0.24
C ASP A 16 12.13 20.11 0.92
N ILE A 17 13.18 20.16 0.11
CA ILE A 17 14.55 20.37 0.58
C ILE A 17 15.12 21.62 -0.07
N ASP A 18 15.83 22.41 0.73
CA ASP A 18 16.56 23.55 0.19
C ASP A 18 17.69 23.06 -0.74
N PRO A 19 17.78 23.55 -1.99
CA PRO A 19 18.79 23.08 -2.94
C PRO A 19 20.25 23.30 -2.51
N GLU A 20 20.53 24.32 -1.68
CA GLU A 20 21.88 24.54 -1.16
C GLU A 20 22.23 23.49 -0.11
N ASN A 21 21.30 23.19 0.80
CA ASN A 21 21.49 22.11 1.79
C ASN A 21 21.63 20.74 1.12
N LEU A 22 20.80 20.46 0.10
CA LEU A 22 20.89 19.24 -0.71
C LEU A 22 22.28 19.07 -1.31
N LYS A 23 22.79 20.13 -1.95
CA LYS A 23 24.12 20.16 -2.56
C LYS A 23 25.20 19.92 -1.53
N ASP A 24 25.18 20.65 -0.42
CA ASP A 24 26.22 20.54 0.62
C ASP A 24 26.28 19.13 1.22
N LEU A 25 25.11 18.54 1.51
CA LEU A 25 25.02 17.19 2.08
C LEU A 25 25.47 16.09 1.10
N LEU A 26 24.94 16.10 -0.13
CA LEU A 26 25.29 15.06 -1.11
C LEU A 26 26.72 15.20 -1.62
N ASN A 27 27.23 16.43 -1.79
CA ASN A 27 28.61 16.64 -2.24
C ASN A 27 29.61 16.21 -1.17
N ASP A 28 29.40 16.57 0.10
CA ASP A 28 30.27 16.14 1.19
C ASP A 28 30.22 14.61 1.37
N TRP A 29 29.02 14.02 1.33
CA TRP A 29 28.86 12.58 1.52
C TRP A 29 29.47 11.74 0.39
N LEU A 30 29.25 12.16 -0.86
CA LEU A 30 29.72 11.43 -2.04
C LEU A 30 31.10 11.86 -2.51
N GLY A 31 31.69 12.90 -1.90
CA GLY A 31 33.03 13.38 -2.22
C GLY A 31 33.13 14.16 -3.52
N PHE A 32 32.08 14.88 -3.90
CA PHE A 32 32.16 15.88 -4.97
C PHE A 32 32.86 17.14 -4.45
N GLY A 33 33.67 17.78 -5.30
CA GLY A 33 34.33 19.03 -4.93
C GLY A 33 33.46 20.26 -5.16
N ASP A 34 34.12 21.42 -5.15
CA ASP A 34 33.46 22.71 -5.36
C ASP A 34 32.86 22.83 -6.79
N GLU A 35 31.88 23.72 -6.93
CA GLU A 35 31.29 24.07 -8.22
C GLU A 35 32.25 24.94 -9.03
N ASP A 36 32.45 24.60 -10.30
CA ASP A 36 33.30 25.34 -11.22
C ASP A 36 32.62 26.61 -11.78
N ASP A 37 33.33 27.35 -12.65
CA ASP A 37 32.79 28.56 -13.27
C ASP A 37 31.59 28.28 -14.22
N GLU A 38 31.39 27.03 -14.63
CA GLU A 38 30.31 26.58 -15.51
C GLU A 38 29.09 26.04 -14.75
N GLY A 39 29.23 25.82 -13.44
CA GLY A 39 28.15 25.35 -12.57
C GLY A 39 28.15 23.84 -12.32
N PHE A 40 29.23 23.14 -12.71
CA PHE A 40 29.39 21.70 -12.51
C PHE A 40 30.27 21.41 -11.29
N PHE A 41 30.02 20.29 -10.61
CA PHE A 41 30.85 19.87 -9.48
C PHE A 41 32.12 19.16 -9.95
N GLU A 42 33.23 19.32 -9.21
CA GLU A 42 34.39 18.46 -9.41
C GLU A 42 34.00 16.99 -9.17
N PRO A 43 34.30 16.07 -10.11
CA PRO A 43 33.80 14.71 -10.07
C PRO A 43 34.33 13.96 -8.83
N SER A 44 33.46 13.12 -8.27
CA SER A 44 33.83 12.25 -7.15
C SER A 44 34.89 11.22 -7.55
N GLU A 45 35.75 10.83 -6.60
CA GLU A 45 36.63 9.65 -6.73
C GLU A 45 35.84 8.32 -6.75
N ARG A 46 34.55 8.37 -6.42
CA ARG A 46 33.63 7.25 -6.30
C ARG A 46 32.70 7.18 -7.50
N GLU A 47 32.49 5.98 -8.01
CA GLU A 47 31.45 5.72 -9.03
C GLU A 47 30.08 5.72 -8.36
N VAL A 48 29.16 6.57 -8.85
CA VAL A 48 27.83 6.78 -8.28
C VAL A 48 26.78 6.43 -9.33
N HIS A 49 25.86 5.53 -8.99
CA HIS A 49 24.70 5.17 -9.80
C HIS A 49 23.42 5.63 -9.11
N LEU A 50 22.54 6.27 -9.86
CA LEU A 50 21.30 6.83 -9.33
C LEU A 50 20.08 6.12 -9.90
N ILE A 51 19.08 5.85 -9.05
CA ILE A 51 17.81 5.23 -9.41
C ILE A 51 16.67 6.15 -8.98
N PHE A 52 15.79 6.48 -9.91
CA PHE A 52 14.62 7.33 -9.62
C PHE A 52 13.30 6.64 -9.98
N PRO A 53 12.31 6.61 -9.06
CA PRO A 53 10.94 6.26 -9.40
C PRO A 53 10.25 7.43 -10.12
N VAL A 54 10.10 7.34 -11.44
CA VAL A 54 9.56 8.43 -12.29
C VAL A 54 8.11 8.12 -12.68
N THR A 55 7.20 8.35 -11.73
CA THR A 55 5.74 8.32 -11.98
C THR A 55 5.08 9.55 -11.36
N ARG A 56 3.82 9.81 -11.72
CA ARG A 56 3.08 10.95 -11.18
C ARG A 56 2.97 10.93 -9.66
N ASP A 57 2.86 9.75 -9.05
CA ASP A 57 2.65 9.61 -7.61
C ASP A 57 3.97 9.61 -6.83
N HIS A 58 5.10 9.37 -7.52
CA HIS A 58 6.42 9.35 -6.88
C HIS A 58 7.17 10.66 -7.07
N LEU A 59 6.95 11.38 -8.18
CA LEU A 59 7.67 12.62 -8.46
C LEU A 59 7.15 13.77 -7.59
N SER A 60 8.06 14.40 -6.86
CA SER A 60 7.82 15.54 -5.97
C SER A 60 8.81 16.66 -6.27
N ASP A 61 8.54 17.87 -5.78
CA ASP A 61 9.44 19.02 -5.94
C ASP A 61 10.83 18.73 -5.34
N GLY A 62 10.88 18.01 -4.22
CA GLY A 62 12.13 17.53 -3.62
C GLY A 62 12.91 16.57 -4.53
N LEU A 63 12.25 15.61 -5.17
CA LEU A 63 12.92 14.73 -6.13
C LEU A 63 13.35 15.44 -7.41
N GLU A 64 12.57 16.43 -7.88
CA GLU A 64 13.00 17.30 -8.99
C GLU A 64 14.27 18.08 -8.63
N ALA A 65 14.43 18.51 -7.37
CA ALA A 65 15.66 19.13 -6.89
C ALA A 65 16.85 18.16 -6.89
N VAL A 66 16.65 16.90 -6.50
CA VAL A 66 17.69 15.85 -6.59
C VAL A 66 18.08 15.56 -8.04
N LEU A 67 17.11 15.49 -8.96
CA LEU A 67 17.39 15.32 -10.39
C LEU A 67 18.20 16.50 -10.95
N ALA A 68 17.86 17.73 -10.56
CA ALA A 68 18.63 18.92 -10.95
C ALA A 68 20.05 18.91 -10.37
N TRP A 69 20.23 18.40 -9.15
CA TRP A 69 21.56 18.16 -8.57
C TRP A 69 22.34 17.11 -9.37
N ALA A 70 21.71 15.99 -9.75
CA ALA A 70 22.33 14.94 -10.55
C ALA A 70 22.81 15.45 -11.92
N GLU A 71 22.03 16.32 -12.57
CA GLU A 71 22.41 16.99 -13.83
C GLU A 71 23.67 17.84 -13.65
N LYS A 72 23.78 18.62 -12.56
CA LYS A 72 24.98 19.41 -12.25
C LYS A 72 26.19 18.57 -11.85
N ALA A 73 25.96 17.39 -11.29
CA ALA A 73 27.00 16.42 -10.97
C ALA A 73 27.45 15.60 -12.19
N ASP A 74 26.84 15.80 -13.37
CA ASP A 74 27.03 15.01 -14.59
C ASP A 74 26.87 13.50 -14.33
N LEU A 75 25.91 13.14 -13.47
CA LEU A 75 25.66 11.76 -13.07
C LEU A 75 24.55 11.14 -13.93
N PRO A 76 24.80 9.99 -14.57
CA PRO A 76 23.75 9.26 -15.24
C PRO A 76 22.80 8.62 -14.21
N TYR A 77 21.56 8.39 -14.63
CA TYR A 77 20.56 7.76 -13.78
C TYR A 77 19.65 6.80 -14.53
N VAL A 78 19.15 5.81 -13.79
CA VAL A 78 18.15 4.84 -14.22
C VAL A 78 16.77 5.28 -13.72
N ALA A 79 15.83 5.46 -14.65
CA ALA A 79 14.45 5.79 -14.32
C ALA A 79 13.58 4.52 -14.28
N VAL A 80 12.90 4.28 -13.16
CA VAL A 80 11.88 3.23 -13.03
C VAL A 80 10.51 3.86 -13.20
N ALA A 81 9.78 3.49 -14.24
CA ALA A 81 8.50 4.09 -14.57
C ALA A 81 7.44 3.05 -14.90
N ASP A 82 6.17 3.42 -14.71
CA ASP A 82 5.06 2.65 -15.24
C ASP A 82 4.78 2.99 -16.72
N ASN A 83 3.69 2.46 -17.27
CA ASN A 83 3.29 2.77 -18.64
C ASN A 83 2.53 4.11 -18.76
N ALA A 84 2.23 4.78 -17.64
CA ALA A 84 1.44 6.01 -17.62
C ALA A 84 2.35 7.22 -17.86
N ARG A 85 2.46 7.62 -19.12
CA ARG A 85 3.25 8.81 -19.49
C ARG A 85 2.47 10.09 -19.24
N SER A 86 3.13 11.05 -18.60
CA SER A 86 2.68 12.43 -18.48
C SER A 86 3.70 13.35 -19.14
N ARG A 87 3.33 14.59 -19.48
CA ARG A 87 4.30 15.55 -20.05
C ARG A 87 5.46 15.86 -19.10
N ALA A 88 5.19 15.86 -17.78
CA ALA A 88 6.21 16.11 -16.77
C ALA A 88 7.22 14.95 -16.73
N THR A 89 6.72 13.71 -16.68
CA THR A 89 7.57 12.52 -16.66
C THR A 89 8.27 12.26 -17.98
N GLU A 90 7.70 12.64 -19.13
CA GLU A 90 8.30 12.41 -20.45
C GLU A 90 9.63 13.14 -20.64
N LYS A 91 9.80 14.33 -20.08
CA LYS A 91 11.09 15.04 -20.12
C LYS A 91 12.15 14.26 -19.33
N ILE A 92 11.86 13.94 -18.07
CA ILE A 92 12.77 13.21 -17.17
C ILE A 92 13.14 11.84 -17.73
N LEU A 93 12.19 11.15 -18.36
CA LEU A 93 12.45 9.86 -19.01
C LEU A 93 13.30 9.97 -20.28
N GLY A 94 13.31 11.13 -20.95
CA GLY A 94 14.14 11.38 -22.12
C GLY A 94 15.60 11.68 -21.77
N ASP A 95 15.83 12.22 -20.58
CA ASP A 95 17.15 12.59 -20.06
C ASP A 95 17.83 11.41 -19.31
N ALA A 96 17.08 10.36 -18.96
CA ALA A 96 17.59 9.16 -18.29
C ALA A 96 18.53 8.33 -19.19
N GLU A 97 19.57 7.73 -18.59
CA GLU A 97 20.46 6.81 -19.32
C GLU A 97 19.73 5.51 -19.68
N GLU A 98 18.97 4.97 -18.73
CA GLU A 98 18.14 3.78 -18.90
C GLU A 98 16.75 4.00 -18.33
N VAL A 99 15.74 3.47 -19.02
CA VAL A 99 14.34 3.46 -18.55
C VAL A 99 13.87 2.03 -18.35
N VAL A 100 13.61 1.67 -17.10
CA VAL A 100 13.08 0.36 -16.71
C VAL A 100 11.57 0.48 -16.51
N HIS A 101 10.80 -0.17 -17.38
CA HIS A 101 9.35 -0.19 -17.27
C HIS A 101 8.86 -1.29 -16.31
N SER A 102 8.19 -0.90 -15.23
CA SER A 102 7.61 -1.82 -14.24
C SER A 102 6.14 -1.51 -13.97
N ARG A 103 5.32 -2.55 -13.76
CA ARG A 103 3.92 -2.37 -13.30
C ARG A 103 3.84 -1.93 -11.84
N ASN A 104 4.84 -2.31 -11.05
CA ASN A 104 4.99 -1.88 -9.66
C ASN A 104 6.35 -1.20 -9.55
N VAL A 105 6.34 0.13 -9.55
CA VAL A 105 7.56 0.94 -9.55
C VAL A 105 8.37 0.72 -8.29
N THR A 106 7.72 0.63 -7.12
CA THR A 106 8.37 0.31 -5.84
C THR A 106 9.15 -1.00 -5.92
N ALA A 107 8.53 -2.07 -6.43
CA ALA A 107 9.20 -3.36 -6.61
C ALA A 107 10.36 -3.27 -7.62
N GLY A 108 10.17 -2.52 -8.72
CA GLY A 108 11.21 -2.32 -9.72
C GLY A 108 12.46 -1.61 -9.17
N VAL A 109 12.27 -0.58 -8.33
CA VAL A 109 13.37 0.10 -7.65
C VAL A 109 14.11 -0.86 -6.70
N VAL A 110 13.38 -1.61 -5.88
CA VAL A 110 13.98 -2.58 -4.95
C VAL A 110 14.73 -3.69 -5.68
N ASP A 111 14.21 -4.17 -6.81
CA ASP A 111 14.88 -5.20 -7.61
C ASP A 111 16.21 -4.70 -8.20
N LEU A 112 16.29 -3.42 -8.62
CA LEU A 112 17.53 -2.81 -9.06
C LEU A 112 18.53 -2.65 -7.92
N LEU A 113 18.08 -2.20 -6.74
CA LEU A 113 18.93 -2.08 -5.55
C LEU A 113 19.51 -3.45 -5.13
N LYS A 114 18.69 -4.51 -5.13
CA LYS A 114 19.16 -5.88 -4.87
C LYS A 114 20.19 -6.36 -5.89
N ALA A 115 20.01 -6.01 -7.16
CA ALA A 115 20.94 -6.39 -8.20
C ALA A 115 22.31 -5.72 -7.98
N ALA A 116 22.33 -4.43 -7.60
CA ALA A 116 23.54 -3.71 -7.24
C ALA A 116 24.22 -4.29 -5.98
N ASP A 117 23.46 -4.60 -4.94
CA ASP A 117 23.99 -5.22 -3.71
C ASP A 117 24.61 -6.60 -4.01
N SER A 118 23.94 -7.40 -4.84
CA SER A 118 24.47 -8.69 -5.32
C SER A 118 25.73 -8.56 -6.18
N ALA A 119 25.93 -7.42 -6.84
CA ALA A 119 27.14 -7.09 -7.59
C ALA A 119 28.29 -6.63 -6.67
N GLY A 120 28.03 -6.46 -5.37
CA GLY A 120 29.01 -6.00 -4.39
C GLY A 120 29.18 -4.49 -4.37
N GLU A 121 28.16 -3.73 -4.78
CA GLU A 121 28.13 -2.28 -4.64
C GLU A 121 27.65 -1.88 -3.23
N GLU A 122 27.98 -0.67 -2.78
CA GLU A 122 27.33 -0.11 -1.60
C GLU A 122 25.95 0.40 -2.01
N VAL A 123 24.89 0.00 -1.31
CA VAL A 123 23.51 0.30 -1.71
C VAL A 123 22.77 1.01 -0.60
N HIS A 124 22.12 2.13 -0.93
CA HIS A 124 21.27 2.87 0.01
C HIS A 124 19.97 3.32 -0.63
N LEU A 125 18.90 3.32 0.17
CA LEU A 125 17.68 4.07 -0.13
C LEU A 125 17.76 5.44 0.56
N VAL A 126 17.71 6.52 -0.20
CA VAL A 126 17.72 7.89 0.33
C VAL A 126 16.31 8.47 0.30
N LEU A 127 15.81 8.88 1.46
CA LEU A 127 14.45 9.34 1.65
C LEU A 127 14.39 10.84 1.90
N LEU A 128 13.51 11.52 1.17
CA LEU A 128 13.06 12.88 1.45
C LEU A 128 11.81 12.78 2.32
N TRP A 129 12.00 12.42 3.59
CA TRP A 129 10.91 12.09 4.50
C TRP A 129 10.11 13.31 4.93
N GLY A 130 10.79 14.35 5.42
CA GLY A 130 10.15 15.57 5.94
C GLY A 130 9.29 15.28 7.18
N ASP A 131 8.33 16.15 7.47
CA ASP A 131 7.52 16.02 8.69
C ASP A 131 6.43 14.93 8.60
N GLU A 132 5.86 14.71 7.41
CA GLU A 132 4.68 13.83 7.22
C GLU A 132 4.98 12.53 6.45
N GLY A 133 6.18 12.38 5.88
CA GLY A 133 6.46 11.25 4.96
C GLY A 133 5.58 11.30 3.71
N SER A 134 5.79 10.37 2.78
CA SER A 134 4.83 10.11 1.70
C SER A 134 4.48 8.62 1.67
N GLU A 135 3.24 8.29 1.32
CA GLU A 135 2.79 6.88 1.24
C GLU A 135 3.72 6.06 0.33
N GLN A 136 4.19 6.65 -0.77
CA GLN A 136 5.11 6.01 -1.71
C GLN A 136 6.50 5.78 -1.11
N ALA A 137 7.00 6.73 -0.30
CA ALA A 137 8.28 6.58 0.40
C ALA A 137 8.19 5.53 1.53
N GLU A 138 7.09 5.50 2.28
CA GLU A 138 6.82 4.47 3.29
C GLU A 138 6.81 3.07 2.66
N LEU A 139 6.07 2.90 1.56
CA LEU A 139 6.01 1.61 0.85
C LEU A 139 7.37 1.16 0.32
N LEU A 140 8.20 2.10 -0.14
CA LEU A 140 9.54 1.80 -0.63
C LEU A 140 10.51 1.48 0.51
N LEU A 141 10.40 2.19 1.63
CA LEU A 141 11.16 1.93 2.85
C LEU A 141 10.86 0.52 3.40
N ASP A 142 9.59 0.17 3.58
CA ASP A 142 9.17 -1.16 4.02
C ASP A 142 9.70 -2.26 3.09
N ALA A 143 9.64 -2.04 1.78
CA ALA A 143 10.10 -3.01 0.79
C ALA A 143 11.64 -3.15 0.77
N ALA A 144 12.37 -2.06 1.01
CA ALA A 144 13.83 -2.04 1.12
C ALA A 144 14.31 -2.70 2.43
N GLU A 145 13.63 -2.43 3.56
CA GLU A 145 13.95 -3.03 4.85
C GLU A 145 13.77 -4.54 4.85
N GLN A 146 12.68 -5.04 4.23
CA GLN A 146 12.43 -6.48 4.08
C GLN A 146 13.56 -7.25 3.37
N VAL A 147 14.42 -6.53 2.65
CA VAL A 147 15.51 -7.12 1.86
C VAL A 147 16.89 -6.72 2.39
N GLY A 148 16.92 -6.02 3.54
CA GLY A 148 18.13 -5.63 4.25
C GLY A 148 18.86 -4.42 3.65
N ILE A 149 18.19 -3.60 2.83
CA ILE A 149 18.78 -2.35 2.31
C ILE A 149 18.64 -1.26 3.37
N THR A 150 19.73 -0.57 3.68
CA THR A 150 19.74 0.55 4.61
C THR A 150 19.12 1.79 3.99
N ALA A 151 18.29 2.50 4.77
CA ALA A 151 17.69 3.75 4.38
C ALA A 151 18.33 4.93 5.11
N LYS A 152 18.44 6.08 4.44
CA LYS A 152 19.00 7.34 4.96
C LYS A 152 18.01 8.48 4.77
N ASP A 153 17.89 9.36 5.76
CA ASP A 153 17.03 10.54 5.67
C ASP A 153 17.83 11.75 5.17
N LEU A 154 17.55 12.21 3.95
CA LEU A 154 18.19 13.38 3.38
C LEU A 154 17.82 14.67 4.13
N THR A 155 16.61 14.74 4.70
CA THR A 155 16.13 15.90 5.46
C THR A 155 16.73 15.96 6.86
N ALA A 156 17.19 14.82 7.40
CA ALA A 156 17.89 14.72 8.67
C ALA A 156 19.41 14.53 8.50
N GLY A 157 19.99 15.06 7.40
CA GLY A 157 21.46 15.06 7.24
C GLY A 157 22.07 13.68 6.95
N LEU A 158 21.34 12.81 6.26
CA LEU A 158 21.71 11.44 5.87
C LEU A 158 21.86 10.47 7.06
N ASP A 159 21.17 10.76 8.16
CA ASP A 159 21.02 9.87 9.31
C ASP A 159 20.32 8.56 8.89
N ASP A 160 20.76 7.43 9.47
CA ASP A 160 20.19 6.13 9.16
C ASP A 160 18.76 6.03 9.71
N ILE A 161 17.81 5.74 8.83
CA ILE A 161 16.43 5.43 9.21
C ILE A 161 16.37 3.95 9.53
N SER A 162 16.37 3.63 10.81
CA SER A 162 15.91 2.33 11.29
C SER A 162 14.57 2.54 11.98
N PHE A 163 13.51 1.91 11.48
CA PHE A 163 12.39 1.56 12.34
C PHE A 163 12.89 0.46 13.25
N GLY A 164 13.68 0.85 14.26
CA GLY A 164 14.21 -0.09 15.23
C GLY A 164 13.05 -0.97 15.64
N GLU A 165 13.19 -2.28 15.47
CA GLU A 165 12.31 -3.27 16.08
C GLU A 165 12.03 -2.69 17.46
N GLN A 166 10.81 -2.16 17.66
CA GLN A 166 10.45 -1.54 18.93
C GLN A 166 10.92 -2.55 19.94
N PRO A 167 11.90 -2.20 20.81
CA PRO A 167 12.66 -3.18 21.57
C PRO A 167 11.62 -4.13 22.10
N GLN A 168 11.57 -5.35 21.55
CA GLN A 168 10.54 -6.32 21.88
C GLN A 168 10.59 -6.33 23.37
N ALA A 169 9.60 -5.72 24.03
CA ALA A 169 9.73 -5.34 25.42
C ALA A 169 10.13 -6.63 26.10
N GLU A 170 11.41 -6.73 26.52
CA GLU A 170 11.98 -7.98 26.99
C GLU A 170 10.96 -8.45 28.01
N GLU A 171 10.31 -9.60 27.73
CA GLU A 171 9.24 -10.10 28.58
C GLU A 171 9.78 -9.95 29.99
N PRO A 172 9.14 -9.12 30.85
CA PRO A 172 9.76 -8.64 32.07
C PRO A 172 10.32 -9.86 32.78
N GLU A 173 11.64 -9.90 32.94
CA GLU A 173 12.29 -11.04 33.58
C GLU A 173 11.48 -11.31 34.84
N PRO A 174 10.99 -12.55 35.03
CA PRO A 174 10.03 -12.87 36.08
C PRO A 174 10.56 -12.30 37.38
N GLU A 175 9.80 -11.37 37.98
CA GLU A 175 10.21 -10.66 39.19
C GLU A 175 10.80 -11.69 40.17
N PRO A 176 12.06 -11.51 40.62
CA PRO A 176 12.65 -12.43 41.58
C PRO A 176 11.70 -12.51 42.78
N GLU A 177 11.30 -13.74 43.15
CA GLU A 177 10.41 -13.98 44.28
C GLU A 177 10.86 -13.13 45.47
N PRO A 178 9.95 -12.33 46.08
CA PRO A 178 10.33 -11.34 47.06
C PRO A 178 11.10 -12.00 48.21
N GLU A 179 12.35 -11.59 48.38
CA GLU A 179 13.12 -11.94 49.57
C GLU A 179 12.35 -11.47 50.82
N PRO A 180 12.36 -12.26 51.91
CA PRO A 180 11.56 -12.01 53.10
C PRO A 180 11.86 -10.62 53.69
N GLU A 181 10.79 -9.84 53.89
CA GLU A 181 10.82 -8.48 54.43
C GLU A 181 11.71 -8.37 55.68
N PRO A 182 12.73 -7.49 55.68
CA PRO A 182 13.41 -7.10 56.90
C PRO A 182 12.50 -6.21 57.76
N GLU A 183 12.47 -6.52 59.06
CA GLU A 183 11.64 -5.84 60.07
C GLU A 183 11.80 -4.30 60.06
N PRO A 184 10.70 -3.55 60.27
CA PRO A 184 10.68 -2.10 60.11
C PRO A 184 11.47 -1.37 61.22
N GLU A 185 12.56 -0.69 60.83
CA GLU A 185 13.21 0.30 61.69
C GLU A 185 12.51 1.68 61.64
N ALA A 186 12.41 2.27 62.83
CA ALA A 186 11.57 3.41 63.18
C ALA A 186 11.85 4.74 62.44
N PRO A 187 10.84 5.62 62.32
CA PRO A 187 10.93 6.85 61.55
C PRO A 187 11.77 7.94 62.24
N LYS A 188 12.79 8.45 61.54
CA LYS A 188 13.48 9.70 61.91
C LYS A 188 12.82 10.91 61.25
N ARG A 189 12.15 11.70 62.08
CA ARG A 189 11.68 13.07 61.81
C ARG A 189 12.86 14.02 61.52
N GLY A 190 12.74 14.81 60.45
CA GLY A 190 13.51 16.05 60.25
C GLY A 190 13.04 16.81 59.01
N ARG A 191 12.04 17.69 59.11
CA ARG A 191 12.16 19.17 59.18
C ARG A 191 12.97 19.84 58.05
N ARG A 192 12.21 20.56 57.20
CA ARG A 192 12.28 22.02 56.87
C ARG A 192 12.74 22.45 55.47
N ARG A 193 11.87 23.32 54.89
CA ARG A 193 12.09 24.51 54.02
C ARG A 193 12.53 24.19 52.58
N GLY A 194 11.97 24.74 51.51
CA GLY A 194 11.04 25.87 51.31
C GLY A 194 11.54 26.72 50.13
N ARG A 195 10.81 26.71 48.99
CA ARG A 195 10.83 27.67 47.85
C ARG A 195 9.90 27.04 46.80
N ARG A 196 8.63 27.42 46.63
CA ARG A 196 8.05 28.67 46.06
C ARG A 196 8.80 29.13 44.80
N ALA A 197 8.42 28.54 43.67
CA ALA A 197 8.47 29.16 42.35
C ALA A 197 7.03 29.31 41.86
N GLU A 198 6.73 30.48 41.31
CA GLU A 198 5.41 30.98 40.93
C GLU A 198 4.95 30.37 39.60
N PRO A 199 3.64 30.16 39.39
CA PRO A 199 3.11 29.79 38.08
C PRO A 199 2.96 31.03 37.19
N GLU A 200 3.50 30.97 35.97
CA GLU A 200 3.25 31.96 34.92
C GLU A 200 1.80 31.86 34.43
N GLU A 201 1.18 33.04 34.38
CA GLU A 201 -0.20 33.30 34.01
C GLU A 201 -0.27 33.40 32.47
N ILE A 202 -0.76 32.34 31.82
CA ILE A 202 -1.03 32.36 30.37
C ILE A 202 -2.35 33.10 30.16
N VAL A 203 -2.23 34.26 29.53
CA VAL A 203 -3.32 35.12 29.07
C VAL A 203 -4.04 34.43 27.90
N PRO A 204 -5.36 34.20 27.96
CA PRO A 204 -6.11 33.79 26.78
C PRO A 204 -6.31 34.99 25.86
N GLU A 205 -5.78 34.88 24.64
CA GLU A 205 -6.03 35.81 23.54
C GLU A 205 -7.43 35.51 22.97
N GLU A 206 -8.34 36.47 23.14
CA GLU A 206 -9.67 36.47 22.54
C GLU A 206 -9.62 37.03 21.10
N GLU A 207 -10.57 36.53 20.31
CA GLU A 207 -11.20 37.11 19.10
C GLU A 207 -10.68 36.68 17.71
N PRO A 208 -11.53 36.74 16.65
CA PRO A 208 -13.00 36.68 16.60
C PRO A 208 -13.57 35.66 15.60
N LEU A 209 -14.85 35.36 15.80
CA LEU A 209 -15.77 34.83 14.78
C LEU A 209 -15.66 35.61 13.47
N THR A 210 -15.48 34.89 12.36
CA THR A 210 -16.02 35.29 11.06
C THR A 210 -16.79 34.11 10.48
N GLU A 211 -18.12 34.23 10.59
CA GLU A 211 -19.10 33.55 9.75
C GLU A 211 -19.01 34.18 8.35
N ASP A 212 -18.68 33.40 7.34
CA ASP A 212 -19.11 33.68 5.97
C ASP A 212 -19.21 32.36 5.21
N GLU A 213 -20.45 31.88 5.10
CA GLU A 213 -20.88 30.68 4.40
C GLU A 213 -21.37 31.10 3.00
N PRO A 214 -20.64 30.81 1.91
CA PRO A 214 -21.17 31.07 0.58
C PRO A 214 -22.10 29.95 0.11
N GLU A 215 -23.33 30.37 -0.21
CA GLU A 215 -24.45 29.58 -0.74
C GLU A 215 -24.08 28.72 -1.96
N ALA A 216 -24.54 27.46 -1.94
CA ALA A 216 -24.47 26.52 -3.05
C ALA A 216 -25.41 26.93 -4.21
N PRO A 217 -24.95 26.95 -5.47
CA PRO A 217 -25.84 27.13 -6.61
C PRO A 217 -26.64 25.85 -6.92
N LYS A 218 -27.96 25.96 -6.80
CA LYS A 218 -28.95 24.99 -7.31
C LYS A 218 -28.86 24.92 -8.84
N GLN A 219 -28.56 23.73 -9.38
CA GLN A 219 -28.75 23.46 -10.81
C GLN A 219 -30.06 22.71 -11.05
N GLU A 220 -30.79 23.20 -12.05
CA GLU A 220 -32.12 22.85 -12.49
C GLU A 220 -32.17 21.50 -13.20
N GLU A 221 -33.16 20.67 -12.87
CA GLU A 221 -33.54 19.49 -13.63
C GLU A 221 -34.35 19.87 -14.88
N PRO A 222 -34.04 19.32 -16.08
CA PRO A 222 -34.89 19.49 -17.24
C PRO A 222 -36.09 18.52 -17.22
N LYS A 223 -37.27 19.13 -17.32
CA LYS A 223 -38.60 18.55 -17.57
C LYS A 223 -38.60 17.71 -18.86
N VAL A 224 -38.88 16.41 -18.75
CA VAL A 224 -39.20 15.58 -19.92
C VAL A 224 -40.71 15.63 -20.16
N GLU A 225 -41.08 16.16 -21.31
CA GLU A 225 -42.45 16.39 -21.75
C GLU A 225 -43.07 15.10 -22.32
N ASP A 226 -44.25 14.79 -21.79
CA ASP A 226 -45.05 13.61 -22.06
C ASP A 226 -45.96 13.89 -23.28
N THR A 227 -45.73 13.21 -24.41
CA THR A 227 -46.68 13.22 -25.55
C THR A 227 -47.15 11.82 -25.91
N ARG A 228 -48.32 11.46 -25.36
CA ARG A 228 -49.18 10.38 -25.86
C ARG A 228 -49.88 10.79 -27.15
N GLY A 229 -49.92 9.90 -28.14
CA GLY A 229 -50.68 10.13 -29.37
C GLY A 229 -50.95 8.88 -30.21
N ARG A 230 -51.97 8.10 -29.83
CA ARG A 230 -52.65 7.04 -30.62
C ARG A 230 -52.78 7.39 -32.12
N ARG A 231 -52.58 6.39 -33.00
CA ARG A 231 -53.60 5.91 -33.98
C ARG A 231 -53.13 4.68 -34.76
N SER A 232 -54.00 3.69 -34.77
CA SER A 232 -53.94 2.44 -35.54
C SER A 232 -54.23 2.68 -37.03
N ARG A 233 -53.43 2.08 -37.92
CA ARG A 233 -53.81 1.77 -39.31
C ARG A 233 -53.25 0.41 -39.76
N LYS A 234 -54.06 -0.24 -40.58
CA LYS A 234 -53.97 -1.61 -41.08
C LYS A 234 -52.80 -1.83 -42.05
N ALA A 235 -52.16 -2.99 -41.88
CA ALA A 235 -51.47 -3.84 -42.84
C ALA A 235 -51.24 -3.31 -44.27
N SER A 236 -49.97 -3.17 -44.60
CA SER A 236 -49.39 -3.36 -45.94
C SER A 236 -48.17 -4.29 -45.76
N PRO A 237 -47.85 -5.15 -46.75
CA PRO A 237 -46.84 -6.20 -46.61
C PRO A 237 -45.47 -5.62 -46.27
N GLU A 238 -44.80 -6.24 -45.29
CA GLU A 238 -43.45 -5.91 -44.82
C GLU A 238 -42.49 -5.79 -46.01
N PRO A 239 -41.85 -4.62 -46.22
CA PRO A 239 -40.61 -4.56 -46.99
C PRO A 239 -39.54 -5.33 -46.21
N GLU A 240 -38.75 -6.14 -46.91
CA GLU A 240 -37.57 -6.79 -46.33
C GLU A 240 -36.74 -5.73 -45.59
N PRO A 241 -36.31 -5.98 -44.34
CA PRO A 241 -35.57 -4.99 -43.57
C PRO A 241 -34.29 -4.68 -44.32
N GLU A 242 -34.18 -3.44 -44.81
CA GLU A 242 -32.91 -2.88 -45.27
C GLU A 242 -31.99 -2.89 -44.05
N GLU A 243 -31.02 -3.82 -44.04
CA GLU A 243 -29.99 -3.88 -43.00
C GLU A 243 -29.36 -2.50 -42.89
N HIS A 244 -29.50 -1.89 -41.70
CA HIS A 244 -28.92 -0.59 -41.45
C HIS A 244 -27.40 -0.72 -41.64
N PRO A 245 -26.74 0.19 -42.39
CA PRO A 245 -25.30 0.07 -42.68
C PRO A 245 -24.43 0.01 -41.41
N VAL A 246 -24.95 0.49 -40.28
CA VAL A 246 -24.30 0.42 -38.97
C VAL A 246 -24.27 -1.00 -38.40
N GLU A 247 -25.27 -1.84 -38.67
CA GLU A 247 -25.31 -3.23 -38.17
C GLU A 247 -24.35 -4.14 -38.95
N ALA A 248 -24.13 -3.86 -40.23
CA ALA A 248 -23.11 -4.54 -41.03
C ALA A 248 -21.69 -4.20 -40.55
N ASP A 249 -21.42 -2.91 -40.28
CA ASP A 249 -20.11 -2.47 -39.76
C ASP A 249 -19.80 -3.07 -38.37
N ILE A 250 -20.81 -3.24 -37.51
CA ILE A 250 -20.64 -3.88 -36.19
C ILE A 250 -20.31 -5.37 -36.36
N ARG A 251 -20.99 -6.08 -37.27
CA ARG A 251 -20.75 -7.51 -37.52
C ARG A 251 -19.36 -7.78 -38.07
N ASP A 252 -18.87 -6.92 -38.97
CA ASP A 252 -17.52 -7.01 -39.52
C ASP A 252 -16.45 -6.71 -38.45
N GLN A 253 -16.73 -5.79 -37.52
CA GLN A 253 -15.88 -5.53 -36.35
C GLN A 253 -15.84 -6.70 -35.36
N GLU A 254 -16.96 -7.38 -35.14
CA GLU A 254 -17.02 -8.58 -34.29
C GLU A 254 -16.23 -9.75 -34.91
N GLU A 255 -16.38 -9.99 -36.22
CA GLU A 255 -15.65 -11.08 -36.90
C GLU A 255 -14.14 -10.83 -36.93
N THR A 256 -13.71 -9.56 -37.11
CA THR A 256 -12.29 -9.19 -37.07
C THR A 256 -11.68 -9.32 -35.68
N LEU A 257 -12.42 -8.95 -34.62
CA LEU A 257 -11.98 -9.16 -33.24
C LEU A 257 -11.88 -10.64 -32.89
N GLU A 258 -12.84 -11.47 -33.32
CA GLU A 258 -12.82 -12.91 -33.08
C GLU A 258 -11.64 -13.58 -33.81
N GLN A 259 -11.31 -13.15 -35.03
CA GLN A 259 -10.10 -13.60 -35.73
C GLN A 259 -8.81 -13.19 -35.01
N GLN A 260 -8.73 -11.95 -34.50
CA GLN A 260 -7.56 -11.48 -33.75
C GLN A 260 -7.38 -12.25 -32.44
N VAL A 261 -8.46 -12.54 -31.71
CA VAL A 261 -8.42 -13.35 -30.49
C VAL A 261 -7.97 -14.78 -30.79
N ASN A 262 -8.49 -15.40 -31.85
CA ASN A 262 -8.07 -16.74 -32.26
C ASN A 262 -6.59 -16.78 -32.71
N GLN A 263 -6.11 -15.74 -33.39
CA GLN A 263 -4.71 -15.63 -33.80
C GLN A 263 -3.77 -15.38 -32.60
N ALA A 264 -4.20 -14.57 -31.62
CA ALA A 264 -3.48 -14.36 -30.36
C ALA A 264 -3.42 -15.66 -29.53
N ALA A 265 -4.51 -16.41 -29.46
CA ALA A 265 -4.52 -17.71 -28.79
C ALA A 265 -3.58 -18.73 -29.46
N GLN A 266 -3.58 -18.79 -30.80
CA GLN A 266 -2.68 -19.69 -31.54
C GLN A 266 -1.20 -19.29 -31.43
N SER A 267 -0.88 -18.00 -31.39
CA SER A 267 0.49 -17.52 -31.20
C SER A 267 0.98 -17.82 -29.77
N ALA A 268 0.18 -17.52 -28.76
CA ALA A 268 0.48 -17.88 -27.37
C ALA A 268 0.71 -19.40 -27.21
N GLN A 269 -0.09 -20.23 -27.89
CA GLN A 269 0.07 -21.69 -27.85
C GLN A 269 1.38 -22.17 -28.51
N ARG A 270 1.83 -21.51 -29.61
CA ARG A 270 3.11 -21.82 -30.28
C ARG A 270 4.31 -21.35 -29.47
N GLU A 271 4.20 -20.19 -28.81
CA GLU A 271 5.26 -19.63 -27.96
C GLU A 271 5.41 -20.40 -26.63
N ALA A 272 4.32 -20.95 -26.09
CA ALA A 272 4.36 -21.82 -24.92
C ALA A 272 4.94 -23.22 -25.21
N GLN A 273 4.99 -23.64 -26.49
CA GLN A 273 5.42 -24.97 -26.90
C GLN A 273 6.92 -25.28 -26.70
N PRO A 274 7.87 -24.36 -26.97
CA PRO A 274 9.30 -24.57 -26.67
C PRO A 274 9.67 -24.35 -25.20
N VAL A 275 8.81 -23.73 -24.41
CA VAL A 275 9.04 -23.47 -22.97
C VAL A 275 8.79 -24.73 -22.12
N ALA A 276 8.04 -25.70 -22.65
CA ALA A 276 7.78 -26.99 -21.98
C ALA A 276 9.00 -27.91 -21.83
N ASP A 277 10.11 -27.64 -22.53
CA ASP A 277 11.35 -28.42 -22.45
C ASP A 277 12.33 -27.93 -21.37
N GLN A 278 12.15 -26.72 -20.85
CA GLN A 278 12.82 -26.28 -19.63
C GLN A 278 11.91 -26.64 -18.46
N ALA A 279 12.46 -27.30 -17.45
CA ALA A 279 11.75 -27.58 -16.20
C ALA A 279 11.45 -26.26 -15.47
N LEU A 280 10.48 -25.51 -16.00
CA LEU A 280 9.82 -24.43 -15.30
C LEU A 280 9.28 -25.04 -14.03
N ASP A 281 9.69 -24.45 -12.91
CA ASP A 281 9.26 -24.90 -11.60
C ASP A 281 7.73 -24.88 -11.57
N LEU A 282 7.11 -26.05 -11.68
CA LEU A 282 5.66 -26.22 -11.64
C LEU A 282 5.08 -25.60 -10.37
N LEU A 283 5.89 -25.49 -9.32
CA LEU A 283 5.54 -24.82 -8.09
C LEU A 283 5.41 -23.30 -8.31
N LEU A 284 6.38 -22.66 -8.97
CA LEU A 284 6.30 -21.24 -9.32
C LEU A 284 5.10 -20.92 -10.21
N VAL A 285 4.83 -21.76 -11.22
CA VAL A 285 3.67 -21.60 -12.11
C VAL A 285 2.36 -21.74 -11.32
N LEU A 286 2.28 -22.72 -10.42
CA LEU A 286 1.12 -22.94 -9.58
C LEU A 286 0.91 -21.75 -8.61
N THR A 287 1.97 -21.26 -7.96
CA THR A 287 1.90 -20.09 -7.08
C THR A 287 1.45 -18.84 -7.82
N ALA A 288 1.97 -18.60 -9.03
CA ALA A 288 1.56 -17.47 -9.86
C ALA A 288 0.09 -17.56 -10.29
N LEU A 289 -0.38 -18.74 -10.71
CA LEU A 289 -1.78 -18.98 -11.07
C LEU A 289 -2.71 -18.83 -9.85
N GLU A 290 -2.29 -19.26 -8.66
CA GLU A 290 -3.06 -19.08 -7.42
C GLU A 290 -3.19 -17.62 -7.02
N GLY A 291 -2.10 -16.86 -7.15
CA GLY A 291 -2.10 -15.41 -6.94
C GLY A 291 -3.05 -14.70 -7.90
N ALA A 292 -2.94 -14.98 -9.19
CA ALA A 292 -3.81 -14.40 -10.22
C ALA A 292 -5.29 -14.73 -10.00
N TYR A 293 -5.61 -15.98 -9.67
CA TYR A 293 -6.98 -16.40 -9.37
C TYR A 293 -7.55 -15.68 -8.13
N LYS A 294 -6.76 -15.54 -7.06
CA LYS A 294 -7.20 -14.83 -5.84
C LYS A 294 -7.55 -13.37 -6.14
N VAL A 295 -6.69 -12.66 -6.86
CA VAL A 295 -6.92 -11.24 -7.21
C VAL A 295 -8.19 -11.07 -8.04
N LEU A 296 -8.35 -11.86 -9.11
CA LEU A 296 -9.53 -11.75 -9.97
C LEU A 296 -10.82 -12.17 -9.26
N ARG A 297 -10.76 -13.17 -8.38
CA ARG A 297 -11.90 -13.54 -7.55
C ARG A 297 -12.30 -12.42 -6.59
N LEU A 298 -11.35 -11.72 -5.98
CA LEU A 298 -11.64 -10.55 -5.14
C LEU A 298 -12.28 -9.41 -5.93
N GLU A 299 -11.85 -9.19 -7.19
CA GLU A 299 -12.54 -8.24 -8.07
C GLU A 299 -13.97 -8.65 -8.39
N ASP A 300 -14.21 -9.94 -8.64
CA ASP A 300 -15.55 -10.48 -8.90
C ASP A 300 -16.44 -10.33 -7.65
N GLU A 301 -15.90 -10.60 -6.45
CA GLU A 301 -16.57 -10.39 -5.16
C GLU A 301 -16.87 -8.91 -4.92
N ARG A 302 -15.91 -8.02 -5.16
CA ARG A 302 -16.11 -6.56 -5.09
C ARG A 302 -17.19 -6.11 -6.07
N SER A 303 -17.17 -6.61 -7.30
CA SER A 303 -18.16 -6.28 -8.34
C SER A 303 -19.55 -6.75 -7.94
N ALA A 304 -19.67 -7.93 -7.32
CA ALA A 304 -20.94 -8.45 -6.81
C ALA A 304 -21.49 -7.58 -5.68
N VAL A 305 -20.64 -7.14 -4.75
CA VAL A 305 -21.02 -6.23 -3.65
C VAL A 305 -21.51 -4.88 -4.17
N ILE A 306 -20.76 -4.26 -5.09
CA ILE A 306 -21.12 -2.95 -5.68
C ILE A 306 -22.48 -3.03 -6.39
N ASN A 307 -22.70 -4.09 -7.15
CA ASN A 307 -23.93 -4.26 -7.92
C ASN A 307 -25.09 -4.87 -7.12
N GLN A 308 -24.88 -5.18 -5.83
CA GLN A 308 -25.84 -5.92 -4.99
C GLN A 308 -26.34 -7.22 -5.65
N GLY A 309 -25.48 -7.86 -6.44
CA GLY A 309 -25.77 -9.05 -7.21
C GLY A 309 -25.15 -10.31 -6.63
N ASP A 310 -25.56 -11.46 -7.15
CA ASP A 310 -24.87 -12.72 -6.85
C ASP A 310 -23.44 -12.69 -7.45
N LEU A 311 -22.51 -13.37 -6.77
CA LEU A 311 -21.16 -13.56 -7.28
C LEU A 311 -21.20 -14.27 -8.63
N ARG A 312 -20.77 -13.58 -9.68
CA ARG A 312 -20.56 -14.14 -11.02
C ARG A 312 -19.09 -14.03 -11.37
N GLU A 313 -18.44 -15.18 -11.44
CA GLU A 313 -17.05 -15.24 -11.91
C GLU A 313 -17.00 -14.78 -13.37
N ARG A 314 -16.10 -13.86 -13.69
CA ARG A 314 -15.83 -13.50 -15.09
C ARG A 314 -15.28 -14.72 -15.83
N PRO A 315 -15.45 -14.82 -17.16
CA PRO A 315 -14.91 -15.94 -17.95
C PRO A 315 -13.42 -16.19 -17.72
N LEU A 316 -12.63 -15.13 -17.50
CA LEU A 316 -11.21 -15.23 -17.19
C LEU A 316 -10.94 -15.92 -15.85
N THR A 317 -11.70 -15.58 -14.80
CA THR A 317 -11.62 -16.21 -13.48
C THR A 317 -11.96 -17.70 -13.55
N GLU A 318 -12.98 -18.06 -14.34
CA GLU A 318 -13.33 -19.47 -14.57
C GLU A 318 -12.23 -20.24 -15.31
N LEU A 319 -11.61 -19.62 -16.33
CA LEU A 319 -10.51 -20.21 -17.08
C LEU A 319 -9.28 -20.44 -16.19
N LEU A 320 -8.94 -19.47 -15.33
CA LEU A 320 -7.84 -19.62 -14.37
C LEU A 320 -8.11 -20.73 -13.35
N ARG A 321 -9.35 -20.84 -12.85
CA ARG A 321 -9.74 -21.96 -11.98
C ARG A 321 -9.56 -23.31 -12.68
N LYS A 322 -9.97 -23.41 -13.95
CA LYS A 322 -9.77 -24.64 -14.75
C LYS A 322 -8.29 -24.93 -14.98
N ALA A 323 -7.48 -23.93 -15.27
CA ALA A 323 -6.03 -24.07 -15.43
C ALA A 323 -5.37 -24.56 -14.12
N LEU A 324 -5.70 -23.95 -12.98
CA LEU A 324 -5.23 -24.38 -11.66
C LEU A 324 -5.57 -25.84 -11.37
N ASN A 325 -6.81 -26.24 -11.62
CA ASN A 325 -7.24 -27.62 -11.42
C ASN A 325 -6.49 -28.59 -12.34
N THR A 326 -6.18 -28.17 -13.57
CA THR A 326 -5.43 -28.98 -14.54
C THR A 326 -3.97 -29.15 -14.10
N VAL A 327 -3.32 -28.07 -13.67
CA VAL A 327 -1.93 -28.09 -13.16
C VAL A 327 -1.84 -28.95 -11.90
N ARG A 328 -2.78 -28.80 -10.95
CA ARG A 328 -2.84 -29.64 -9.74
C ARG A 328 -3.05 -31.11 -10.07
N ALA A 329 -3.92 -31.43 -11.04
CA ALA A 329 -4.15 -32.81 -11.47
C ALA A 329 -2.95 -33.41 -12.22
N SER A 330 -2.08 -32.58 -12.79
CA SER A 330 -0.89 -33.02 -13.53
C SER A 330 0.33 -33.26 -12.65
N GLN A 331 0.30 -32.93 -11.36
CA GLN A 331 1.36 -33.30 -10.42
C GLN A 331 1.28 -34.81 -10.13
N PRO A 332 2.25 -35.63 -10.59
CA PRO A 332 2.24 -37.05 -10.32
C PRO A 332 2.57 -37.27 -8.84
N ASP A 333 1.62 -37.79 -8.07
CA ASP A 333 1.80 -38.31 -6.71
C ASP A 333 2.55 -37.41 -5.72
N ALA A 334 2.09 -36.16 -5.56
CA ALA A 334 2.08 -35.60 -4.21
C ALA A 334 1.00 -36.38 -3.41
N GLU A 335 1.34 -37.58 -2.96
CA GLU A 335 0.63 -38.23 -1.86
C GLU A 335 0.66 -37.26 -0.68
N VAL A 336 -0.38 -36.43 -0.58
CA VAL A 336 -0.79 -35.80 0.66
C VAL A 336 -1.11 -36.97 1.57
N LYS A 337 -0.11 -37.41 2.34
CA LYS A 337 -0.34 -38.07 3.62
C LYS A 337 -1.13 -37.05 4.43
N GLU A 338 -2.45 -37.14 4.35
CA GLU A 338 -3.34 -36.59 5.36
C GLU A 338 -2.82 -37.14 6.69
N GLN A 339 -2.08 -36.31 7.43
CA GLN A 339 -1.75 -36.64 8.80
C GLN A 339 -3.11 -36.75 9.52
N PRO A 340 -3.44 -37.90 10.12
CA PRO A 340 -4.67 -38.01 10.88
C PRO A 340 -4.56 -37.05 12.05
N HIS A 341 -5.39 -36.02 12.06
CA HIS A 341 -5.61 -35.21 13.24
C HIS A 341 -5.94 -36.15 14.42
N PRO A 342 -5.31 -35.96 15.61
CA PRO A 342 -5.55 -36.82 16.74
C PRO A 342 -7.03 -36.75 17.11
N ALA A 343 -7.65 -37.94 17.17
CA ALA A 343 -9.05 -38.12 17.51
C ALA A 343 -9.36 -37.49 18.87
N VAL A 344 -10.03 -36.34 18.85
CA VAL A 344 -10.81 -35.86 19.99
C VAL A 344 -12.03 -36.76 20.06
N GLN A 345 -12.10 -37.56 21.13
CA GLN A 345 -13.25 -38.37 21.46
C GLN A 345 -14.44 -37.45 21.74
N ALA A 346 -15.34 -37.32 20.76
CA ALA A 346 -16.66 -36.72 20.96
C ALA A 346 -17.63 -37.85 21.31
N GLU A 347 -18.13 -37.81 22.54
CA GLU A 347 -19.24 -38.63 23.01
C GLU A 347 -20.49 -38.38 22.14
N GLU A 348 -21.20 -39.47 21.84
CA GLU A 348 -22.48 -39.48 21.14
C GLU A 348 -23.55 -38.75 21.97
N GLU A 349 -24.08 -37.63 21.46
CA GLU A 349 -25.40 -37.13 21.82
C GLU A 349 -26.39 -37.27 20.63
N PRO A 350 -27.66 -37.59 20.91
CA PRO A 350 -28.61 -38.06 19.91
C PRO A 350 -29.20 -36.94 19.06
N ALA A 351 -29.60 -37.31 17.85
CA ALA A 351 -30.15 -36.47 16.80
C ALA A 351 -31.32 -35.57 17.25
N GLU A 352 -31.14 -34.26 17.12
CA GLU A 352 -32.20 -33.26 17.11
C GLU A 352 -32.51 -32.76 15.69
N GLU A 353 -33.79 -32.45 15.52
CA GLU A 353 -34.56 -32.13 14.30
C GLU A 353 -34.05 -30.90 13.49
N PRO A 354 -34.47 -30.77 12.20
CA PRO A 354 -33.95 -29.76 11.29
C PRO A 354 -34.36 -28.32 11.70
N ALA A 355 -33.39 -27.57 12.23
CA ALA A 355 -33.55 -26.16 12.54
C ALA A 355 -33.60 -25.28 11.28
N ARG A 356 -34.56 -24.36 11.30
CA ARG A 356 -34.95 -23.42 10.25
C ARG A 356 -33.80 -22.47 9.89
N ARG A 357 -33.71 -22.15 8.59
CA ARG A 357 -32.85 -21.12 7.98
C ARG A 357 -32.83 -19.82 8.79
N ARG A 358 -31.77 -19.58 9.57
CA ARG A 358 -31.47 -18.25 10.13
C ARG A 358 -30.63 -17.48 9.11
N ARG A 359 -31.22 -16.44 8.53
CA ARG A 359 -30.48 -15.37 7.85
C ARG A 359 -29.80 -14.52 8.92
N GLY A 360 -28.49 -14.66 9.04
CA GLY A 360 -27.66 -13.86 9.92
C GLY A 360 -26.22 -14.25 9.69
N ARG A 361 -25.44 -13.35 9.06
CA ARG A 361 -24.00 -13.52 8.89
C ARG A 361 -23.38 -13.71 10.30
N PRO A 362 -22.54 -14.72 10.54
CA PRO A 362 -21.87 -14.87 11.82
C PRO A 362 -21.14 -13.55 12.14
N ARG A 363 -21.42 -12.98 13.31
CA ARG A 363 -20.88 -11.70 13.74
C ARG A 363 -19.46 -11.97 14.22
N ASP A 364 -18.48 -11.35 13.59
CA ASP A 364 -17.06 -11.55 13.87
C ASP A 364 -16.73 -11.07 15.29
N GLU A 365 -16.22 -11.96 16.13
CA GLU A 365 -15.90 -11.69 17.55
C GLU A 365 -14.62 -10.86 17.69
N SER A 366 -13.83 -10.75 16.62
CA SER A 366 -12.57 -9.99 16.55
C SER A 366 -12.76 -8.47 16.44
N LYS A 367 -13.98 -7.98 16.24
CA LYS A 367 -14.22 -6.56 16.02
C LYS A 367 -14.09 -5.76 17.32
N THR A 368 -13.07 -4.90 17.39
CA THR A 368 -12.89 -3.95 18.49
C THR A 368 -13.78 -2.71 18.33
N VAL A 369 -14.19 -2.12 19.45
CA VAL A 369 -14.93 -0.85 19.50
C VAL A 369 -14.14 0.14 20.34
N ALA A 370 -14.01 1.38 19.86
CA ALA A 370 -13.29 2.43 20.57
C ALA A 370 -14.13 3.05 21.69
N PHE A 371 -13.58 3.08 22.90
CA PHE A 371 -14.10 3.78 24.08
C PHE A 371 -13.12 4.85 24.53
N LEU A 372 -13.63 5.88 25.21
CA LEU A 372 -12.88 6.89 25.93
C LEU A 372 -12.88 6.53 27.42
N VAL A 373 -11.72 6.53 28.04
CA VAL A 373 -11.51 6.31 29.48
C VAL A 373 -11.04 7.63 30.08
N ASP A 374 -11.78 8.15 31.07
CA ASP A 374 -11.36 9.32 31.84
C ASP A 374 -10.39 8.94 32.97
N ASP A 375 -9.81 9.95 33.64
CA ASP A 375 -8.90 9.75 34.77
C ASP A 375 -9.57 9.05 35.98
N GLU A 376 -10.90 8.98 36.01
CA GLU A 376 -11.69 8.30 37.05
C GLU A 376 -12.01 6.83 36.69
N GLY A 377 -11.64 6.38 35.49
CA GLY A 377 -11.85 5.01 35.00
C GLY A 377 -13.24 4.75 34.42
N ASN A 378 -14.03 5.79 34.12
CA ASN A 378 -15.33 5.66 33.47
C ASN A 378 -15.14 5.49 31.96
N TYR A 379 -15.87 4.54 31.37
CA TYR A 379 -15.83 4.25 29.94
C TYR A 379 -17.02 4.92 29.24
N THR A 380 -16.75 5.69 28.18
CA THR A 380 -17.78 6.27 27.30
C THR A 380 -17.51 5.89 25.85
N ARG A 381 -18.53 5.54 25.07
CA ARG A 381 -18.35 5.13 23.67
C ARG A 381 -17.82 6.31 22.85
N ARG A 382 -16.77 6.11 22.04
CA ARG A 382 -16.17 7.18 21.23
C ARG A 382 -17.15 7.61 20.13
N GLY A 383 -17.66 8.83 20.23
CA GLY A 383 -18.42 9.50 19.16
C GLY A 383 -17.51 10.11 18.08
N ARG A 384 -18.11 10.75 17.08
CA ARG A 384 -17.37 11.46 16.00
C ARG A 384 -16.77 12.81 16.42
N GLY A 385 -16.92 13.20 17.69
CA GLY A 385 -16.44 14.49 18.22
C GLY A 385 -14.95 14.48 18.58
N ARG A 386 -14.44 15.67 18.91
CA ARG A 386 -13.08 15.82 19.49
C ARG A 386 -12.99 15.08 20.83
N ILE A 387 -11.82 14.51 21.10
CA ILE A 387 -11.53 13.81 22.36
C ILE A 387 -11.46 14.86 23.49
N PRO A 388 -12.23 14.73 24.58
CA PRO A 388 -12.13 15.62 25.72
C PRO A 388 -10.72 15.60 26.33
N ALA A 389 -10.25 16.76 26.81
CA ALA A 389 -8.97 16.84 27.51
C ALA A 389 -9.00 15.95 28.76
N GLY A 390 -8.00 15.06 28.91
CA GLY A 390 -7.94 14.08 30.01
C GLY A 390 -8.57 12.72 29.71
N SER A 391 -9.11 12.49 28.51
CA SER A 391 -9.60 11.16 28.10
C SER A 391 -8.60 10.42 27.21
N LYS A 392 -8.46 9.10 27.40
CA LYS A 392 -7.65 8.20 26.55
C LYS A 392 -8.55 7.29 25.73
N VAL A 393 -8.22 7.06 24.46
CA VAL A 393 -8.93 6.11 23.60
C VAL A 393 -8.41 4.70 23.86
N VAL A 394 -9.30 3.77 24.17
CA VAL A 394 -9.00 2.34 24.33
C VAL A 394 -9.89 1.55 23.37
N GLN A 395 -9.30 0.61 22.63
CA GLN A 395 -10.06 -0.33 21.82
C GLN A 395 -10.38 -1.56 22.66
N LEU A 396 -11.66 -1.89 22.79
CA LEU A 396 -12.11 -3.06 23.55
C LEU A 396 -12.77 -4.06 22.61
N THR A 397 -12.44 -5.33 22.79
CA THR A 397 -13.14 -6.47 22.19
C THR A 397 -14.51 -6.65 22.84
N ARG A 398 -15.41 -7.40 22.19
CA ARG A 398 -16.75 -7.64 22.75
C ARG A 398 -16.73 -8.36 24.10
N ALA A 399 -15.77 -9.27 24.30
CA ALA A 399 -15.59 -9.97 25.57
C ALA A 399 -15.20 -8.99 26.69
N GLU A 400 -14.26 -8.06 26.42
CA GLU A 400 -13.84 -7.05 27.39
C GLU A 400 -14.95 -6.03 27.70
N ILE A 401 -15.79 -5.70 26.71
CA ILE A 401 -16.97 -4.84 26.89
C ILE A 401 -17.99 -5.51 27.83
N GLU A 402 -18.24 -6.81 27.63
CA GLU A 402 -19.15 -7.59 28.47
C GLU A 402 -18.59 -7.79 29.89
N GLU A 403 -17.29 -8.06 30.02
CA GLU A 403 -16.60 -8.16 31.30
C GLU A 403 -16.66 -6.85 32.09
N LYS A 404 -16.55 -5.70 31.41
CA LYS A 404 -16.66 -4.36 32.01
C LYS A 404 -18.10 -3.90 32.22
N GLY A 405 -19.10 -4.70 31.86
CA GLY A 405 -20.52 -4.39 32.02
C GLY A 405 -20.99 -3.19 31.19
N LEU A 406 -20.36 -2.93 30.05
CA LEU A 406 -20.68 -1.82 29.16
C LEU A 406 -21.76 -2.23 28.16
N GLU A 407 -22.81 -1.42 28.01
CA GLU A 407 -23.88 -1.70 27.05
C GLU A 407 -23.46 -1.28 25.63
N LEU A 408 -23.49 -2.25 24.70
CA LEU A 408 -23.46 -1.96 23.27
C LEU A 408 -24.87 -1.56 22.85
N ASP A 409 -25.11 -0.27 22.64
CA ASP A 409 -26.33 0.18 21.97
C ASP A 409 -26.51 -0.64 20.69
N ALA A 410 -27.65 -1.33 20.60
CA ALA A 410 -27.97 -2.18 19.46
C ALA A 410 -28.08 -1.32 18.20
N GLU A 411 -27.04 -1.36 17.36
CA GLU A 411 -27.04 -0.82 15.99
C GLU A 411 -28.12 -1.46 15.11
#